data_AF-A0A5C6DBZ1-F1
#
_entry.id   AF-A0A5C6DBZ1-F1
#
_cell.length_a   1.000
_cell.length_b   1.000
_cell.length_c   1.000
_cell.angle_alpha   90.00
_cell.angle_beta   90.00
_cell.angle_gamma   90.00
#
_symmetry.space_group_name_H-M   'P 1'
#
loop_
_entity.id
_entity.type
_entity.pdbx_description
1 polymer ?
#
loop_
_entity_poly.entity_id
_entity_poly.type
_entity_poly.pdbx_seq_one_letter_code
_entity_poly.pdbx_strand_id
1 'polypeptide(L)'
;MKRIFRVVFSIMLGAAAVSCMPGRACAQANSEASASDQKRYQREAEEAQQRVISSAELDAVAIAAIDTAVPTEAPATPAKVRKLLIFDVNVGYPGHPSRFHANYAFEQMGKRTGAFEIVLSRDPEVFRRESLSRFDAVFLNNTVGNLFEDSQLRRNLVEFVYAGGGLMGVHGTTVAFTKWPGAVEDWPEFGVMLGARGARHREFDERVFAKVDSPDHPLVRVFPAEGFEYRDEFFRVHGPYSRDRLRVLFSIDVDRTDLTPKESRWKQEREDNDYALAWIRNYGRGRVFYCTIAHNPEVFRDPQMLKFYLSATQFVLGDLPASTIPSDRLTPTISAQEKLGWRLGVTAYTFYRYTLFETIEKTEQLGLPYLGGLSFQKVSSDIDKPFDAKLNDDELKAIRLKLDDAGVRMLTSFYAKIPGDEEGCREVFEFARKMGVETLISEPPLESLDMIERFCEAYDIDLAIHNHDQKASPHYWSPEAVMNVCDGRGPHIGVCADVGYWLRSGIDPVAAVKTIGSRLFVVQLHDLDALTSEGHDVPWGSGAGKTKAFLKELHRQGVEPKMFGLEYSYDWYDSIPEVKQCVRFFNETTQELARMISQRTLE
;
A
#
# COMPACT_ATOMS: atom_id res chain seq x y z
N MET A 1 16.85 -24.28 -34.09
CA MET A 1 15.72 -25.03 -33.48
C MET A 1 14.90 -24.01 -32.67
N LYS A 2 14.07 -23.14 -33.25
CA LYS A 2 12.68 -23.32 -33.73
C LYS A 2 11.73 -24.06 -32.76
N ARG A 3 10.76 -23.28 -32.26
CA ARG A 3 9.46 -23.60 -31.62
C ARG A 3 9.47 -23.81 -30.09
N ILE A 4 8.95 -22.82 -29.35
CA ILE A 4 7.67 -22.84 -28.62
C ILE A 4 7.51 -21.45 -27.97
N PHE A 5 6.76 -20.56 -28.61
CA PHE A 5 6.19 -19.34 -28.02
C PHE A 5 4.99 -18.97 -28.88
N ARG A 6 3.81 -19.44 -28.49
CA ARG A 6 2.51 -18.98 -29.00
C ARG A 6 1.42 -19.60 -28.15
N VAL A 7 0.86 -18.85 -27.21
CA VAL A 7 -0.58 -18.71 -26.92
C VAL A 7 -0.69 -17.50 -25.98
N VAL A 8 -1.27 -16.42 -26.50
CA VAL A 8 -2.21 -15.44 -25.90
C VAL A 8 -2.04 -14.17 -26.74
N PHE A 9 -2.76 -14.08 -27.87
CA PHE A 9 -3.17 -12.81 -28.51
C PHE A 9 -4.06 -13.16 -29.71
N SER A 10 -5.36 -13.21 -29.49
CA SER A 10 -6.42 -13.05 -30.50
C SER A 10 -7.75 -13.05 -29.79
N ILE A 11 -8.37 -11.87 -29.70
CA ILE A 11 -9.74 -11.58 -30.13
C ILE A 11 -9.80 -10.05 -30.21
N MET A 12 -9.55 -9.53 -31.40
CA MET A 12 -9.95 -8.19 -31.83
C MET A 12 -10.33 -8.33 -33.29
N LEU A 13 -11.62 -8.25 -33.61
CA LEU A 13 -12.13 -7.60 -34.82
C LEU A 13 -13.66 -7.64 -34.81
N GLY A 14 -14.24 -6.44 -34.85
CA GLY A 14 -15.68 -6.22 -34.99
C GLY A 14 -16.02 -4.73 -35.02
N ALA A 15 -15.25 -3.93 -35.74
CA ALA A 15 -15.57 -2.52 -35.98
C ALA A 15 -16.47 -2.40 -37.21
N ALA A 16 -17.74 -2.08 -36.99
CA ALA A 16 -18.61 -1.53 -38.02
C ALA A 16 -18.65 -0.01 -37.86
N ALA A 17 -18.22 0.69 -38.91
CA ALA A 17 -18.18 2.13 -38.99
C ALA A 17 -19.59 2.74 -39.04
N VAL A 18 -19.85 3.72 -38.18
CA VAL A 18 -20.91 4.72 -38.39
C VAL A 18 -20.26 6.10 -38.35
N SER A 19 -20.36 6.79 -39.47
CA SER A 19 -19.96 8.18 -39.68
C SER A 19 -20.83 9.13 -38.85
N CYS A 20 -20.23 10.09 -38.14
CA CYS A 20 -20.93 11.29 -37.71
C CYS A 20 -19.99 12.51 -37.71
N MET A 21 -20.43 13.57 -38.39
CA MET A 21 -19.82 14.90 -38.43
C MET A 21 -20.11 15.71 -37.14
N PRO A 22 -19.36 16.81 -36.87
CA PRO A 22 -19.23 17.38 -35.53
C PRO A 22 -20.27 18.47 -35.22
N GLY A 23 -20.72 18.54 -33.97
CA GLY A 23 -21.52 19.68 -33.50
C GLY A 23 -22.12 19.51 -32.11
N ARG A 24 -21.55 20.24 -31.14
CA ARG A 24 -22.18 20.79 -29.91
C ARG A 24 -23.30 19.97 -29.24
N ALA A 25 -22.95 19.31 -28.14
CA ALA A 25 -23.70 19.35 -26.87
C ALA A 25 -22.90 18.59 -25.79
N CYS A 26 -21.92 19.26 -25.18
CA CYS A 26 -21.27 18.80 -23.96
C CYS A 26 -21.90 19.59 -22.81
N ALA A 27 -22.95 19.03 -22.20
CA ALA A 27 -23.49 19.35 -20.87
C ALA A 27 -24.78 18.55 -20.69
N GLN A 28 -24.95 17.94 -19.51
CA GLN A 28 -26.12 17.19 -19.05
C GLN A 28 -26.25 15.72 -19.51
N ALA A 29 -25.56 14.85 -18.79
CA ALA A 29 -26.08 13.52 -18.46
C ALA A 29 -25.44 13.08 -17.13
N ASN A 30 -25.95 13.62 -16.02
CA ASN A 30 -25.76 13.05 -14.69
C ASN A 30 -26.95 13.45 -13.79
N SER A 31 -27.39 12.48 -13.00
CA SER A 31 -28.47 12.51 -12.00
C SER A 31 -29.90 12.46 -12.55
N GLU A 32 -30.62 11.39 -12.19
CA GLU A 32 -31.98 11.45 -11.64
C GLU A 32 -32.40 10.04 -11.19
N ALA A 33 -32.01 9.67 -9.97
CA ALA A 33 -32.93 8.87 -9.16
C ALA A 33 -33.98 9.86 -8.63
N SER A 34 -35.26 9.53 -8.72
CA SER A 34 -36.30 10.45 -8.29
C SER A 34 -36.17 10.76 -6.78
N ALA A 35 -36.62 11.92 -6.33
CA ALA A 35 -36.62 12.25 -4.90
C ALA A 35 -37.41 11.23 -4.05
N SER A 36 -38.36 10.51 -4.66
CA SER A 36 -39.05 9.36 -4.07
C SER A 36 -38.16 8.12 -3.94
N ASP A 37 -37.28 7.86 -4.90
CA ASP A 37 -36.33 6.74 -4.84
C ASP A 37 -35.26 7.03 -3.79
N GLN A 38 -34.72 8.25 -3.72
CA GLN A 38 -33.76 8.62 -2.67
C GLN A 38 -34.33 8.52 -1.26
N LYS A 39 -35.59 8.92 -1.05
CA LYS A 39 -36.28 8.75 0.24
C LYS A 39 -36.59 7.30 0.56
N ARG A 40 -36.91 6.50 -0.46
CA ARG A 40 -37.10 5.05 -0.31
C ARG A 40 -35.78 4.37 0.07
N TYR A 41 -34.68 4.69 -0.61
CA TYR A 41 -33.35 4.17 -0.28
C TYR A 41 -32.87 4.63 1.08
N GLN A 42 -33.12 5.89 1.49
CA GLN A 42 -32.80 6.34 2.85
C GLN A 42 -33.62 5.59 3.90
N ARG A 43 -34.91 5.36 3.67
CA ARG A 43 -35.78 4.62 4.60
C ARG A 43 -35.46 3.14 4.65
N GLU A 44 -35.14 2.53 3.50
CA GLU A 44 -34.67 1.14 3.40
C GLU A 44 -33.27 0.98 4.01
N ALA A 45 -32.39 1.99 3.90
CA ALA A 45 -31.09 2.01 4.56
C ALA A 45 -31.21 2.24 6.08
N GLU A 46 -32.11 3.11 6.55
CA GLU A 46 -32.39 3.31 7.98
C GLU A 46 -33.07 2.06 8.61
N GLU A 47 -34.03 1.45 7.91
CA GLU A 47 -34.66 0.19 8.33
C GLU A 47 -33.69 -1.00 8.23
N ALA A 48 -32.78 -1.02 7.25
CA ALA A 48 -31.69 -1.99 7.19
C ALA A 48 -30.74 -1.74 8.36
N GLN A 49 -30.26 -0.52 8.59
CA GLN A 49 -29.35 -0.18 9.69
C GLN A 49 -29.95 -0.51 11.07
N GLN A 50 -31.27 -0.41 11.26
CA GLN A 50 -31.99 -0.86 12.46
C GLN A 50 -32.24 -2.39 12.53
N ARG A 51 -32.34 -3.09 11.40
CA ARG A 51 -32.47 -4.58 11.35
C ARG A 51 -31.13 -5.32 11.35
N VAL A 52 -30.07 -4.67 10.88
CA VAL A 52 -28.74 -5.22 10.57
C VAL A 52 -27.82 -5.29 11.79
N ILE A 53 -28.18 -4.62 12.89
CA ILE A 53 -27.47 -4.64 14.20
C ILE A 53 -28.28 -5.40 15.26
N SER A 54 -29.33 -6.13 14.88
CA SER A 54 -30.01 -6.92 15.90
C SER A 54 -29.19 -8.16 16.21
N SER A 55 -28.87 -8.33 17.49
CA SER A 55 -28.49 -9.60 18.11
C SER A 55 -29.48 -10.76 17.85
N ALA A 56 -30.49 -10.59 16.98
CA ALA A 56 -31.50 -11.61 16.70
C ALA A 56 -30.94 -12.85 16.00
N GLU A 57 -29.78 -12.74 15.34
CA GLU A 57 -29.07 -13.86 14.72
C GLU A 57 -28.06 -14.54 15.67
N LEU A 58 -27.82 -13.96 16.85
CA LEU A 58 -26.93 -14.50 17.89
C LEU A 58 -27.73 -14.90 19.12
N ASP A 59 -27.47 -16.08 19.67
CA ASP A 59 -28.02 -16.43 20.98
C ASP A 59 -27.28 -15.68 22.12
N ALA A 60 -27.90 -15.64 23.30
CA ALA A 60 -27.34 -14.95 24.47
C ALA A 60 -26.00 -15.55 24.94
N VAL A 61 -25.76 -16.84 24.69
CA VAL A 61 -24.49 -17.51 25.04
C VAL A 61 -23.38 -16.99 24.14
N ALA A 62 -23.64 -16.88 22.84
CA ALA A 62 -22.73 -16.31 21.87
C ALA A 62 -22.34 -14.88 22.22
N ILE A 63 -23.34 -14.05 22.54
CA ILE A 63 -23.13 -12.65 22.94
C ILE A 63 -22.22 -12.58 24.18
N ALA A 64 -22.56 -13.31 25.25
CA ALA A 64 -21.77 -13.30 26.47
C ALA A 64 -20.33 -13.80 26.27
N ALA A 65 -20.14 -14.82 25.42
CA ALA A 65 -18.81 -15.32 25.08
C ALA A 65 -17.98 -14.29 24.31
N ILE A 66 -18.56 -13.62 23.31
CA ILE A 66 -17.88 -12.55 22.56
C ILE A 66 -17.56 -11.38 23.50
N ASP A 67 -18.52 -10.94 24.30
CA ASP A 67 -18.34 -9.83 25.25
C ASP A 67 -17.26 -10.10 26.31
N THR A 68 -17.01 -11.38 26.64
CA THR A 68 -15.92 -11.79 27.52
C THR A 68 -14.57 -11.81 26.79
N ALA A 69 -14.56 -12.17 25.51
CA ALA A 69 -13.35 -12.32 24.71
C ALA A 69 -12.81 -11.00 24.13
N VAL A 70 -13.68 -10.01 23.90
CA VAL A 70 -13.30 -8.73 23.27
C VAL A 70 -12.23 -8.02 24.10
N PRO A 71 -11.12 -7.57 23.48
CA PRO A 71 -10.08 -6.81 24.17
C PRO A 71 -10.59 -5.49 24.73
N THR A 72 -10.03 -5.08 25.87
CA THR A 72 -10.33 -3.80 26.53
C THR A 72 -9.42 -2.66 26.10
N GLU A 73 -8.27 -2.97 25.49
CA GLU A 73 -7.26 -2.00 25.08
C GLU A 73 -6.86 -2.22 23.63
N ALA A 74 -6.67 -1.12 22.89
CA ALA A 74 -6.15 -1.12 21.54
C ALA A 74 -4.61 -1.08 21.53
N PRO A 75 -3.94 -1.80 20.60
CA PRO A 75 -2.48 -1.77 20.48
C PRO A 75 -1.92 -0.41 20.02
N ALA A 76 -2.73 0.45 19.39
CA ALA A 76 -2.35 1.82 19.04
C ALA A 76 -3.44 2.83 19.40
N THR A 77 -3.05 4.08 19.69
CA THR A 77 -4.00 5.19 19.83
C THR A 77 -4.42 5.67 18.44
N PRO A 78 -5.72 5.76 18.13
CA PRO A 78 -6.17 6.29 16.84
C PRO A 78 -5.73 7.74 16.63
N ALA A 79 -5.18 8.05 15.45
CA ALA A 79 -4.75 9.42 15.13
C ALA A 79 -5.94 10.37 14.89
N LYS A 80 -7.10 9.81 14.54
CA LYS A 80 -8.38 10.48 14.34
C LYS A 80 -9.52 9.49 14.59
N VAL A 81 -10.77 9.99 14.61
CA VAL A 81 -11.94 9.10 14.59
C VAL A 81 -11.90 8.26 13.31
N ARG A 82 -11.85 6.94 13.46
CA ARG A 82 -11.78 5.99 12.35
C ARG A 82 -13.14 5.39 12.03
N LYS A 83 -13.44 5.22 10.75
CA LYS A 83 -14.68 4.56 10.28
C LYS A 83 -14.38 3.33 9.43
N LEU A 84 -14.84 2.17 9.88
CA LEU A 84 -14.74 0.89 9.19
C LEU A 84 -16.08 0.54 8.54
N LEU A 85 -16.11 0.45 7.21
CA LEU A 85 -17.25 -0.11 6.49
C LEU A 85 -17.18 -1.63 6.52
N ILE A 86 -18.14 -2.30 7.14
CA ILE A 86 -18.30 -3.75 7.03
C ILE A 86 -19.30 -4.05 5.92
N PHE A 87 -18.94 -4.94 5.01
CA PHE A 87 -19.79 -5.42 3.92
C PHE A 87 -19.76 -6.96 3.93
N ASP A 88 -20.92 -7.59 4.15
CA ASP A 88 -21.03 -9.05 4.42
C ASP A 88 -21.94 -9.80 3.43
N VAL A 89 -22.17 -9.21 2.26
CA VAL A 89 -23.03 -9.77 1.20
C VAL A 89 -22.46 -11.06 0.63
N ASN A 90 -23.34 -12.02 0.37
CA ASN A 90 -23.05 -13.28 -0.29
C ASN A 90 -24.06 -13.48 -1.44
N VAL A 91 -23.57 -13.75 -2.66
CA VAL A 91 -24.38 -13.89 -3.87
C VAL A 91 -24.22 -15.29 -4.45
N GLY A 92 -25.32 -16.03 -4.62
CA GLY A 92 -25.29 -17.42 -5.10
C GLY A 92 -24.72 -18.41 -4.07
N TYR A 93 -24.53 -17.99 -2.82
CA TYR A 93 -24.02 -18.79 -1.72
C TYR A 93 -24.76 -18.39 -0.42
N PRO A 94 -25.16 -19.32 0.47
CA PRO A 94 -25.93 -19.01 1.68
C PRO A 94 -25.16 -18.14 2.70
N GLY A 95 -23.83 -18.15 2.64
CA GLY A 95 -22.94 -17.42 3.52
C GLY A 95 -22.59 -18.19 4.80
N HIS A 96 -21.49 -17.79 5.43
CA HIS A 96 -21.03 -18.39 6.68
C HIS A 96 -21.75 -17.76 7.89
N PRO A 97 -22.26 -18.54 8.86
CA PRO A 97 -22.87 -18.00 10.07
C PRO A 97 -21.94 -17.11 10.90
N SER A 98 -20.63 -17.34 10.80
CA SER A 98 -19.59 -16.58 11.49
C SER A 98 -19.59 -15.08 11.16
N ARG A 99 -20.12 -14.66 10.00
CA ARG A 99 -20.18 -13.23 9.63
C ARG A 99 -20.94 -12.40 10.67
N PHE A 100 -21.99 -12.96 11.28
CA PHE A 100 -22.78 -12.26 12.30
C PHE A 100 -22.01 -12.12 13.61
N HIS A 101 -21.26 -13.16 13.99
CA HIS A 101 -20.37 -13.13 15.14
C HIS A 101 -19.23 -12.11 14.94
N ALA A 102 -18.65 -12.07 13.74
CA ALA A 102 -17.64 -11.08 13.37
C ALA A 102 -18.20 -9.65 13.45
N ASN A 103 -19.38 -9.39 12.86
CA ASN A 103 -20.01 -8.07 12.91
C ASN A 103 -20.18 -7.59 14.36
N TYR A 104 -20.72 -8.44 15.25
CA TYR A 104 -20.89 -8.11 16.67
C TYR A 104 -19.54 -7.92 17.38
N ALA A 105 -18.59 -8.84 17.19
CA ALA A 105 -17.27 -8.73 17.82
C ALA A 105 -16.53 -7.46 17.41
N PHE A 106 -16.58 -7.06 16.14
CA PHE A 106 -15.94 -5.83 15.66
C PHE A 106 -16.66 -4.59 16.18
N GLU A 107 -17.99 -4.60 16.27
CA GLU A 107 -18.74 -3.52 16.92
C GLU A 107 -18.31 -3.35 18.39
N GLN A 108 -18.21 -4.45 19.13
CA GLN A 108 -17.79 -4.42 20.53
C GLN A 108 -16.31 -4.01 20.68
N MET A 109 -15.41 -4.46 19.81
CA MET A 109 -14.02 -4.03 19.79
C MET A 109 -13.93 -2.50 19.61
N GLY A 110 -14.64 -1.96 18.62
CA GLY A 110 -14.69 -0.52 18.37
C GLY A 110 -15.22 0.26 19.58
N LYS A 111 -16.37 -0.16 20.14
CA LYS A 111 -17.01 0.50 21.30
C LYS A 111 -16.16 0.46 22.57
N ARG A 112 -15.54 -0.69 22.88
CA ARG A 112 -14.80 -0.87 24.15
C ARG A 112 -13.43 -0.23 24.15
N THR A 113 -12.77 -0.22 23.00
CA THR A 113 -11.41 0.30 22.89
C THR A 113 -11.36 1.75 22.40
N GLY A 114 -12.45 2.24 21.79
CA GLY A 114 -12.47 3.54 21.10
C GLY A 114 -11.66 3.56 19.80
N ALA A 115 -11.21 2.41 19.32
CA ALA A 115 -10.29 2.33 18.18
C ALA A 115 -10.94 2.75 16.85
N PHE A 116 -12.22 2.45 16.66
CA PHE A 116 -12.96 2.74 15.43
C PHE A 116 -14.48 2.66 15.64
N GLU A 117 -15.22 3.31 14.74
CA GLU A 117 -16.66 3.12 14.56
C GLU A 117 -16.91 2.18 13.38
N ILE A 118 -17.93 1.33 13.48
CA ILE A 118 -18.35 0.50 12.35
C ILE A 118 -19.58 1.07 11.65
N VAL A 119 -19.68 0.82 10.35
CA VAL A 119 -20.91 0.94 9.58
C VAL A 119 -21.09 -0.35 8.81
N LEU A 120 -22.20 -1.05 9.02
CA LEU A 120 -22.54 -2.25 8.26
C LEU A 120 -23.46 -1.87 7.09
N SER A 121 -23.09 -2.27 5.88
CA SER A 121 -23.91 -2.10 4.67
C SER A 121 -24.00 -3.42 3.89
N ARG A 122 -25.15 -3.62 3.25
CA ARG A 122 -25.38 -4.69 2.26
C ARG A 122 -25.80 -4.14 0.89
N ASP A 123 -25.83 -2.82 0.75
CA ASP A 123 -26.14 -2.14 -0.51
C ASP A 123 -24.81 -1.79 -1.23
N PRO A 124 -24.57 -2.32 -2.45
CA PRO A 124 -23.40 -1.97 -3.24
C PRO A 124 -23.22 -0.48 -3.50
N GLU A 125 -24.28 0.33 -3.44
CA GLU A 125 -24.18 1.78 -3.65
C GLU A 125 -23.31 2.50 -2.61
N VAL A 126 -23.00 1.84 -1.49
CA VAL A 126 -22.01 2.32 -0.53
C VAL A 126 -20.62 2.55 -1.15
N PHE A 127 -20.30 1.86 -2.26
CA PHE A 127 -19.05 1.97 -3.01
C PHE A 127 -19.03 3.13 -4.04
N ARG A 128 -20.08 3.97 -4.11
CA ARG A 128 -19.96 5.26 -4.81
C ARG A 128 -18.92 6.14 -4.12
N ARG A 129 -18.16 6.91 -4.89
CA ARG A 129 -17.02 7.70 -4.40
C ARG A 129 -17.39 8.60 -3.22
N GLU A 130 -18.55 9.26 -3.29
CA GLU A 130 -19.04 10.19 -2.27
C GLU A 130 -19.42 9.48 -0.96
N SER A 131 -19.92 8.24 -1.06
CA SER A 131 -20.22 7.44 0.12
C SER A 131 -18.95 6.83 0.71
N LEU A 132 -18.10 6.27 -0.15
CA LEU A 132 -16.90 5.51 0.21
C LEU A 132 -15.85 6.40 0.89
N SER A 133 -15.76 7.68 0.52
CA SER A 133 -14.83 8.66 1.11
C SER A 133 -15.06 8.94 2.60
N ARG A 134 -16.19 8.49 3.17
CA ARG A 134 -16.50 8.62 4.61
C ARG A 134 -15.82 7.56 5.46
N PHE A 135 -15.19 6.56 4.85
CA PHE A 135 -14.57 5.43 5.53
C PHE A 135 -13.05 5.48 5.39
N ASP A 136 -12.35 4.95 6.38
CA ASP A 136 -10.90 4.78 6.35
C ASP A 136 -10.52 3.38 5.84
N ALA A 137 -11.41 2.39 6.00
CA ALA A 137 -11.22 1.04 5.48
C ALA A 137 -12.55 0.34 5.16
N VAL A 138 -12.46 -0.66 4.27
CA VAL A 138 -13.53 -1.61 3.94
C VAL A 138 -13.16 -2.98 4.47
N PHE A 139 -14.05 -3.60 5.24
CA PHE A 139 -13.99 -5.00 5.64
C PHE A 139 -15.03 -5.83 4.88
N LEU A 140 -14.54 -6.62 3.92
CA LEU A 140 -15.31 -7.64 3.22
C LEU A 140 -15.40 -8.88 4.12
N ASN A 141 -16.38 -8.89 5.02
CA ASN A 141 -16.55 -9.94 6.02
C ASN A 141 -17.21 -11.18 5.39
N ASN A 142 -16.42 -12.23 5.13
CA ASN A 142 -16.93 -13.51 4.65
C ASN A 142 -17.81 -13.39 3.40
N THR A 143 -17.44 -12.49 2.48
CA THR A 143 -18.20 -12.21 1.26
C THR A 143 -17.90 -13.25 0.18
N VAL A 144 -18.94 -13.80 -0.46
CA VAL A 144 -18.81 -14.83 -1.52
C VAL A 144 -19.63 -14.45 -2.75
N GLY A 145 -19.14 -14.81 -3.94
CA GLY A 145 -19.84 -14.60 -5.20
C GLY A 145 -19.75 -13.16 -5.71
N ASN A 146 -20.48 -12.85 -6.78
CA ASN A 146 -20.35 -11.57 -7.48
C ASN A 146 -21.10 -10.45 -6.76
N LEU A 147 -20.40 -9.73 -5.89
CA LEU A 147 -21.00 -8.73 -5.00
C LEU A 147 -21.63 -7.55 -5.77
N PHE A 148 -21.01 -7.16 -6.88
CA PHE A 148 -21.51 -6.16 -7.83
C PHE A 148 -20.74 -6.22 -9.15
N GLU A 149 -21.42 -5.88 -10.26
CA GLU A 149 -20.87 -5.88 -11.62
C GLU A 149 -20.57 -4.49 -12.18
N ASP A 150 -21.04 -3.44 -11.50
CA ASP A 150 -20.84 -2.06 -11.93
C ASP A 150 -19.34 -1.72 -11.97
N SER A 151 -18.86 -1.32 -13.15
CA SER A 151 -17.45 -1.03 -13.38
C SER A 151 -16.97 0.24 -12.68
N GLN A 152 -17.85 1.20 -12.43
CA GLN A 152 -17.55 2.41 -11.68
C GLN A 152 -17.36 2.09 -10.19
N LEU A 153 -18.22 1.25 -9.60
CA LEU A 153 -18.04 0.81 -8.20
C LEU A 153 -16.73 0.04 -8.02
N ARG A 154 -16.40 -0.85 -8.97
CA ARG A 154 -15.12 -1.57 -8.99
C ARG A 154 -13.92 -0.62 -9.05
N ARG A 155 -14.00 0.38 -9.94
CA ARG A 155 -12.96 1.42 -10.06
C ARG A 155 -12.84 2.24 -8.76
N ASN A 156 -13.95 2.64 -8.16
CA ASN A 156 -13.95 3.41 -6.92
C ASN A 156 -13.29 2.63 -5.78
N LEU A 157 -13.55 1.32 -5.65
CA LEU A 157 -12.89 0.49 -4.64
C LEU A 157 -11.38 0.38 -4.88
N VAL A 158 -10.95 0.12 -6.12
CA VAL A 158 -9.51 0.07 -6.46
C VAL A 158 -8.84 1.40 -6.16
N GLU A 159 -9.43 2.52 -6.58
CA GLU A 159 -8.87 3.84 -6.34
C GLU A 159 -8.89 4.24 -4.86
N PHE A 160 -9.91 3.84 -4.11
CA PHE A 160 -9.96 4.04 -2.66
C PHE A 160 -8.78 3.36 -1.98
N VAL A 161 -8.55 2.07 -2.30
CA VAL A 161 -7.40 1.33 -1.74
C VAL A 161 -6.10 1.95 -2.23
N TYR A 162 -5.92 2.18 -3.53
CA TYR A 162 -4.66 2.72 -4.07
C TYR A 162 -4.28 4.08 -3.48
N ALA A 163 -5.28 4.92 -3.20
CA ALA A 163 -5.12 6.25 -2.59
C ALA A 163 -4.77 6.22 -1.10
N GLY A 164 -4.91 5.08 -0.41
CA GLY A 164 -4.57 4.94 1.00
C GLY A 164 -5.68 4.39 1.86
N GLY A 165 -6.87 4.09 1.34
CA GLY A 165 -7.91 3.38 2.07
C GLY A 165 -7.52 1.94 2.42
N GLY A 166 -7.96 1.44 3.56
CA GLY A 166 -7.72 0.06 3.99
C GLY A 166 -8.66 -0.95 3.32
N LEU A 167 -8.18 -2.18 3.09
CA LEU A 167 -9.01 -3.32 2.69
C LEU A 167 -8.73 -4.50 3.62
N MET A 168 -9.77 -5.01 4.24
CA MET A 168 -9.73 -6.20 5.07
C MET A 168 -10.62 -7.28 4.45
N GLY A 169 -10.12 -8.50 4.37
CA GLY A 169 -10.88 -9.68 3.96
C GLY A 169 -10.67 -10.82 4.94
N VAL A 170 -11.69 -11.67 5.10
CA VAL A 170 -11.54 -12.92 5.84
C VAL A 170 -12.24 -14.06 5.12
N HIS A 171 -11.59 -15.23 5.16
CA HIS A 171 -12.11 -16.52 4.72
C HIS A 171 -12.80 -16.48 3.33
N GLY A 172 -14.13 -16.29 3.26
CA GLY A 172 -14.87 -16.23 1.99
C GLY A 172 -14.36 -15.20 0.98
N THR A 173 -13.68 -14.13 1.42
CA THR A 173 -13.28 -12.99 0.56
C THR A 173 -12.45 -13.38 -0.67
N THR A 174 -11.65 -14.46 -0.63
CA THR A 174 -10.86 -14.91 -1.80
C THR A 174 -11.71 -15.38 -2.97
N VAL A 175 -12.98 -15.69 -2.75
CA VAL A 175 -13.98 -16.03 -3.78
C VAL A 175 -15.09 -14.98 -3.94
N ALA A 176 -14.88 -13.77 -3.43
CA ALA A 176 -15.67 -12.60 -3.83
C ALA A 176 -15.40 -12.24 -5.30
N PHE A 177 -16.40 -11.67 -5.97
CA PHE A 177 -16.37 -11.31 -7.39
C PHE A 177 -16.19 -12.51 -8.32
N THR A 178 -16.82 -13.64 -7.97
CA THR A 178 -16.91 -14.84 -8.78
C THR A 178 -18.36 -15.13 -9.18
N LYS A 179 -18.57 -15.66 -10.39
CA LYS A 179 -19.89 -16.06 -10.90
C LYS A 179 -20.17 -17.54 -10.60
N TRP A 180 -21.38 -17.83 -10.10
CA TRP A 180 -21.85 -19.18 -9.80
C TRP A 180 -22.71 -19.76 -10.96
N PRO A 181 -22.71 -21.09 -11.19
CA PRO A 181 -21.96 -22.13 -10.47
C PRO A 181 -20.47 -22.20 -10.86
N GLY A 182 -19.63 -22.70 -9.93
CA GLY A 182 -18.22 -22.99 -10.20
C GLY A 182 -17.22 -21.89 -9.85
N ALA A 183 -17.66 -20.80 -9.19
CA ALA A 183 -16.81 -19.68 -8.78
C ALA A 183 -15.91 -19.15 -9.91
N VAL A 184 -16.50 -18.89 -11.08
CA VAL A 184 -15.79 -18.38 -12.25
C VAL A 184 -15.33 -16.95 -11.99
N GLU A 185 -14.02 -16.69 -12.12
CA GLU A 185 -13.42 -15.37 -11.94
C GLU A 185 -14.05 -14.31 -12.87
N ASP A 186 -14.57 -13.22 -12.30
CA ASP A 186 -15.20 -12.12 -13.05
C ASP A 186 -14.40 -10.81 -12.95
N TRP A 187 -13.59 -10.63 -11.90
CA TRP A 187 -12.77 -9.44 -11.70
C TRP A 187 -11.34 -9.77 -11.24
N PRO A 188 -10.44 -10.16 -12.17
CA PRO A 188 -9.10 -10.63 -11.83
C PRO A 188 -8.26 -9.63 -11.00
N GLU A 189 -8.44 -8.33 -11.22
CA GLU A 189 -7.72 -7.26 -10.50
C GLU A 189 -8.04 -7.25 -9.00
N PHE A 190 -9.23 -7.69 -8.58
CA PHE A 190 -9.51 -7.86 -7.15
C PHE A 190 -8.64 -8.95 -6.53
N GLY A 191 -8.37 -10.04 -7.26
CA GLY A 191 -7.43 -11.08 -6.82
C GLY A 191 -6.01 -10.54 -6.67
N VAL A 192 -5.58 -9.63 -7.55
CA VAL A 192 -4.30 -8.92 -7.43
C VAL A 192 -4.28 -8.03 -6.19
N MET A 193 -5.31 -7.20 -6.00
CA MET A 193 -5.44 -6.30 -4.84
C MET A 193 -5.46 -7.06 -3.50
N LEU A 194 -6.21 -8.16 -3.40
CA LEU A 194 -6.26 -9.02 -2.21
C LEU A 194 -4.98 -9.84 -2.02
N GLY A 195 -4.35 -10.22 -3.13
CA GLY A 195 -3.13 -11.01 -3.17
C GLY A 195 -3.33 -12.50 -3.42
N ALA A 196 -4.57 -13.01 -3.47
CA ALA A 196 -4.83 -14.43 -3.68
C ALA A 196 -6.25 -14.70 -4.18
N ARG A 197 -6.49 -15.93 -4.66
CA ARG A 197 -7.80 -16.46 -5.03
C ARG A 197 -7.98 -17.89 -4.55
N GLY A 198 -9.23 -18.35 -4.46
CA GLY A 198 -9.58 -19.75 -4.24
C GLY A 198 -10.12 -20.06 -2.85
N ALA A 199 -10.90 -21.13 -2.79
CA ALA A 199 -11.60 -21.63 -1.59
C ALA A 199 -11.48 -23.15 -1.47
N ARG A 200 -10.35 -23.73 -1.90
CA ARG A 200 -10.12 -25.17 -1.68
C ARG A 200 -9.82 -25.40 -0.21
N HIS A 201 -10.42 -26.39 0.40
CA HIS A 201 -10.22 -26.69 1.82
C HIS A 201 -10.43 -28.19 2.08
N ARG A 202 -10.07 -28.62 3.29
CA ARG A 202 -10.40 -29.96 3.79
C ARG A 202 -11.73 -29.89 4.54
N GLU A 203 -11.75 -30.35 5.78
CA GLU A 203 -12.92 -30.30 6.64
C GLU A 203 -13.08 -28.91 7.27
N PHE A 204 -14.31 -28.57 7.65
CA PHE A 204 -14.63 -27.27 8.26
C PHE A 204 -14.04 -27.09 9.67
N ASP A 205 -13.57 -28.17 10.31
CA ASP A 205 -13.01 -28.22 11.67
C ASP A 205 -11.58 -28.78 11.69
N GLU A 206 -10.88 -28.68 10.55
CA GLU A 206 -9.51 -29.15 10.39
C GLU A 206 -8.62 -28.64 11.52
N ARG A 207 -7.73 -29.49 12.04
CA ARG A 207 -6.71 -29.09 13.00
C ARG A 207 -5.38 -28.88 12.28
N VAL A 208 -4.79 -27.70 12.47
CA VAL A 208 -3.47 -27.36 11.92
C VAL A 208 -2.56 -26.82 13.00
N PHE A 209 -1.25 -26.97 12.80
CA PHE A 209 -0.27 -26.17 13.51
C PHE A 209 0.06 -24.93 12.67
N ALA A 210 -0.26 -23.74 13.16
CA ALA A 210 0.05 -22.47 12.52
C ALA A 210 1.45 -21.99 12.95
N LYS A 211 2.39 -21.99 12.01
CA LYS A 211 3.73 -21.43 12.19
C LYS A 211 3.67 -19.91 12.03
N VAL A 212 4.18 -19.18 13.01
CA VAL A 212 4.34 -17.72 12.91
C VAL A 212 5.57 -17.39 12.07
N ASP A 213 5.39 -16.88 10.85
CA ASP A 213 6.47 -16.62 9.90
C ASP A 213 7.31 -15.38 10.25
N SER A 214 6.77 -14.45 11.04
CA SER A 214 7.43 -13.20 11.42
C SER A 214 7.13 -12.81 12.87
N PRO A 215 7.70 -13.49 13.88
CA PRO A 215 7.30 -13.33 15.28
C PRO A 215 7.49 -11.91 15.83
N ASP A 216 8.45 -11.14 15.31
CA ASP A 216 8.69 -9.75 15.73
C ASP A 216 7.68 -8.75 15.13
N HIS A 217 6.91 -9.17 14.12
CA HIS A 217 5.99 -8.30 13.38
C HIS A 217 4.81 -7.90 14.28
N PRO A 218 4.45 -6.59 14.36
CA PRO A 218 3.53 -6.06 15.37
C PRO A 218 2.17 -6.76 15.36
N LEU A 219 1.68 -7.20 14.20
CA LEU A 219 0.39 -7.87 14.08
C LEU A 219 0.33 -9.27 14.69
N VAL A 220 1.45 -9.98 14.86
CA VAL A 220 1.44 -11.39 15.33
C VAL A 220 2.07 -11.61 16.70
N ARG A 221 2.50 -10.54 17.38
CA ARG A 221 3.08 -10.62 18.74
C ARG A 221 2.14 -11.20 19.79
N VAL A 222 0.84 -11.25 19.49
CA VAL A 222 -0.16 -11.89 20.36
C VAL A 222 -0.05 -13.41 20.36
N PHE A 223 0.58 -14.01 19.33
CA PHE A 223 0.79 -15.45 19.20
C PHE A 223 2.16 -15.88 19.76
N PRO A 224 2.29 -17.13 20.23
CA PRO A 224 3.59 -17.70 20.57
C PRO A 224 4.51 -17.72 19.34
N ALA A 225 5.78 -17.38 19.52
CA ALA A 225 6.74 -17.31 18.42
C ALA A 225 6.99 -18.67 17.75
N GLU A 226 6.86 -19.75 18.52
CA GLU A 226 6.95 -21.15 18.07
C GLU A 226 5.73 -21.63 17.27
N GLY A 227 4.68 -20.81 17.17
CA GLY A 227 3.41 -21.17 16.55
C GLY A 227 2.36 -21.67 17.53
N PHE A 228 1.17 -21.97 17.02
CA PHE A 228 0.02 -22.39 17.82
C PHE A 228 -0.82 -23.41 17.06
N GLU A 229 -1.51 -24.28 17.78
CA GLU A 229 -2.52 -25.14 17.16
C GLU A 229 -3.83 -24.38 17.01
N TYR A 230 -4.53 -24.60 15.90
CA TYR A 230 -5.84 -24.00 15.68
C TYR A 230 -6.78 -24.94 14.94
N ARG A 231 -8.08 -24.70 15.08
CA ARG A 231 -9.15 -25.43 14.38
C ARG A 231 -10.08 -24.47 13.67
N ASP A 232 -10.20 -24.62 12.35
CA ASP A 232 -11.14 -23.88 11.52
C ASP A 232 -11.24 -24.53 10.14
N GLU A 233 -11.99 -23.92 9.22
CA GLU A 233 -11.86 -24.18 7.79
C GLU A 233 -10.81 -23.25 7.19
N PHE A 234 -9.67 -23.81 6.79
CA PHE A 234 -8.60 -23.05 6.17
C PHE A 234 -8.75 -23.13 4.64
N PHE A 235 -8.51 -22.05 3.90
CA PHE A 235 -8.48 -22.04 2.44
C PHE A 235 -7.05 -22.22 1.93
N ARG A 236 -6.89 -23.10 0.96
CA ARG A 236 -5.68 -23.35 0.18
C ARG A 236 -5.77 -22.52 -1.08
N VAL A 237 -5.21 -21.32 -1.00
CA VAL A 237 -5.30 -20.32 -2.07
C VAL A 237 -4.34 -20.62 -3.22
N HIS A 238 -4.70 -20.13 -4.41
CA HIS A 238 -3.90 -20.18 -5.62
C HIS A 238 -3.54 -18.76 -6.11
N GLY A 239 -2.95 -18.69 -7.31
CA GLY A 239 -2.55 -17.44 -7.95
C GLY A 239 -3.66 -16.36 -7.88
N PRO A 240 -3.31 -15.09 -7.61
CA PRO A 240 -1.96 -14.52 -7.62
C PRO A 240 -1.23 -14.57 -6.26
N TYR A 241 -1.49 -15.55 -5.40
CA TYR A 241 -0.69 -15.77 -4.20
C TYR A 241 0.80 -15.98 -4.51
N SER A 242 1.68 -15.21 -3.86
CA SER A 242 3.13 -15.43 -3.79
C SER A 242 3.73 -14.69 -2.59
N ARG A 243 4.70 -15.30 -1.91
CA ARG A 243 5.51 -14.66 -0.86
C ARG A 243 6.44 -13.56 -1.39
N ASP A 244 6.66 -13.50 -2.70
CA ASP A 244 7.33 -12.37 -3.38
C ASP A 244 6.49 -11.09 -3.44
N ARG A 245 5.18 -11.20 -3.19
CA ARG A 245 4.23 -10.07 -3.19
C ARG A 245 3.57 -9.80 -1.84
N LEU A 246 3.59 -10.79 -0.93
CA LEU A 246 2.84 -10.74 0.32
C LEU A 246 3.76 -10.86 1.54
N ARG A 247 3.49 -10.05 2.56
CA ARG A 247 4.03 -10.27 3.91
C ARG A 247 3.12 -11.29 4.60
N VAL A 248 3.51 -12.55 4.58
CA VAL A 248 2.85 -13.66 5.26
C VAL A 248 3.13 -13.53 6.76
N LEU A 249 2.06 -13.53 7.53
CA LEU A 249 2.10 -13.37 8.98
C LEU A 249 2.27 -14.73 9.67
N PHE A 250 1.47 -15.71 9.24
CA PHE A 250 1.57 -17.10 9.65
C PHE A 250 1.00 -18.03 8.57
N SER A 251 1.53 -19.26 8.52
CA SER A 251 1.19 -20.31 7.55
C SER A 251 1.00 -21.64 8.25
N ILE A 252 0.43 -22.63 7.55
CA ILE A 252 0.41 -23.99 8.07
C ILE A 252 1.84 -24.55 8.13
N ASP A 253 2.20 -25.14 9.26
CA ASP A 253 3.37 -26.00 9.40
C ASP A 253 3.00 -27.40 8.85
N VAL A 254 3.53 -27.73 7.68
CA VAL A 254 3.22 -28.97 6.97
C VAL A 254 3.83 -30.21 7.63
N ASP A 255 4.88 -30.04 8.45
CA ASP A 255 5.55 -31.15 9.13
C ASP A 255 4.86 -31.47 10.47
N ARG A 256 4.27 -30.45 11.09
CA ARG A 256 3.49 -30.59 12.35
C ARG A 256 1.99 -30.75 12.13
N THR A 257 1.53 -30.67 10.88
CA THR A 257 0.16 -30.93 10.48
C THR A 257 0.15 -32.16 9.58
N ASP A 258 -0.90 -32.99 9.63
CA ASP A 258 -1.08 -34.14 8.75
C ASP A 258 -1.36 -33.72 7.28
N LEU A 259 -0.39 -33.06 6.65
CA LEU A 259 -0.37 -32.57 5.27
C LEU A 259 0.70 -33.27 4.42
N THR A 260 1.53 -34.15 4.99
CA THR A 260 2.60 -34.79 4.23
C THR A 260 2.02 -35.75 3.18
N PRO A 261 2.58 -35.82 1.94
CA PRO A 261 2.05 -36.67 0.88
C PRO A 261 2.02 -38.18 1.19
N LYS A 262 2.79 -38.64 2.19
CA LYS A 262 2.82 -40.05 2.62
C LYS A 262 1.70 -40.43 3.59
N GLU A 263 1.13 -39.45 4.30
CA GLU A 263 0.16 -39.66 5.38
C GLU A 263 -1.21 -39.03 5.06
N SER A 264 -1.24 -38.03 4.17
CA SER A 264 -2.45 -37.32 3.78
C SER A 264 -3.38 -38.15 2.88
N ARG A 265 -4.63 -38.36 3.35
CA ARG A 265 -5.75 -38.83 2.51
C ARG A 265 -6.18 -37.84 1.40
N TRP A 266 -5.62 -36.62 1.41
CA TRP A 266 -5.94 -35.52 0.51
C TRP A 266 -4.83 -35.30 -0.51
N LYS A 267 -5.22 -34.88 -1.72
CA LYS A 267 -4.25 -34.50 -2.76
C LYS A 267 -3.47 -33.26 -2.32
N GLN A 268 -2.20 -33.19 -2.72
CA GLN A 268 -1.41 -31.98 -2.59
C GLN A 268 -2.08 -30.87 -3.43
N GLU A 269 -2.48 -29.77 -2.77
CA GLU A 269 -3.17 -28.66 -3.43
C GLU A 269 -2.21 -27.62 -4.02
N ARG A 270 -0.96 -27.57 -3.53
CA ARG A 270 0.11 -26.72 -4.06
C ARG A 270 1.44 -27.45 -4.12
N GLU A 271 2.13 -27.32 -5.25
CA GLU A 271 3.43 -27.98 -5.50
C GLU A 271 4.54 -27.51 -4.54
N ASP A 272 4.47 -26.26 -4.08
CA ASP A 272 5.43 -25.64 -3.17
C ASP A 272 5.20 -25.93 -1.68
N ASN A 273 4.10 -26.59 -1.33
CA ASN A 273 3.67 -26.84 0.06
C ASN A 273 3.57 -25.58 0.93
N ASP A 274 3.33 -24.41 0.32
CA ASP A 274 3.19 -23.15 1.04
C ASP A 274 1.73 -22.76 1.21
N TYR A 275 1.24 -22.82 2.45
CA TYR A 275 -0.17 -22.58 2.78
C TYR A 275 -0.30 -21.44 3.78
N ALA A 276 -0.15 -20.20 3.32
CA ALA A 276 -0.38 -19.02 4.16
C ALA A 276 -1.82 -18.97 4.68
N LEU A 277 -1.95 -18.61 5.96
CA LEU A 277 -3.24 -18.45 6.63
C LEU A 277 -3.60 -16.98 6.81
N ALA A 278 -2.62 -16.09 6.98
CA ALA A 278 -2.83 -14.66 7.02
C ALA A 278 -1.67 -13.90 6.39
N TRP A 279 -1.98 -12.78 5.73
CA TRP A 279 -0.99 -11.90 5.14
C TRP A 279 -1.45 -10.44 5.11
N ILE A 280 -0.47 -9.56 4.94
CA ILE A 280 -0.69 -8.16 4.61
C ILE A 280 0.08 -7.78 3.36
N ARG A 281 -0.35 -6.70 2.72
CA ARG A 281 0.38 -6.02 1.65
C ARG A 281 0.00 -4.55 1.58
N ASN A 282 0.82 -3.77 0.90
CA ASN A 282 0.36 -2.53 0.32
C ASN A 282 -0.15 -2.77 -1.12
N TYR A 283 -1.19 -2.04 -1.52
CA TYR A 283 -1.65 -1.93 -2.91
C TYR A 283 -1.85 -0.45 -3.20
N GLY A 284 -0.91 0.18 -3.91
CA GLY A 284 -0.69 1.62 -3.79
C GLY A 284 -0.34 1.99 -2.34
N ARG A 285 -0.94 3.06 -1.81
CA ARG A 285 -0.82 3.43 -0.38
C ARG A 285 -1.69 2.59 0.55
N GLY A 286 -2.70 1.91 -0.01
CA GLY A 286 -3.69 1.15 0.76
C GLY A 286 -3.06 0.00 1.51
N ARG A 287 -3.59 -0.28 2.69
CA ARG A 287 -3.15 -1.36 3.57
C ARG A 287 -4.16 -2.49 3.45
N VAL A 288 -3.72 -3.62 2.92
CA VAL A 288 -4.57 -4.78 2.66
C VAL A 288 -4.22 -5.88 3.66
N PHE A 289 -5.24 -6.46 4.28
CA PHE A 289 -5.14 -7.62 5.16
C PHE A 289 -6.07 -8.72 4.68
N TYR A 290 -5.58 -9.96 4.75
CA TYR A 290 -6.44 -11.13 4.63
C TYR A 290 -6.09 -12.19 5.68
N CYS A 291 -7.10 -12.89 6.20
CA CYS A 291 -6.92 -14.09 7.01
C CYS A 291 -7.98 -15.14 6.68
N THR A 292 -7.56 -16.38 6.52
CA THR A 292 -8.49 -17.49 6.24
C THR A 292 -9.29 -17.95 7.47
N ILE A 293 -8.84 -17.61 8.68
CA ILE A 293 -9.44 -18.09 9.93
C ILE A 293 -10.68 -17.26 10.24
N ALA A 294 -11.83 -17.56 9.68
CA ALA A 294 -13.08 -16.88 10.03
C ALA A 294 -14.32 -17.69 9.64
N HIS A 295 -14.17 -18.99 9.41
CA HIS A 295 -15.27 -19.83 8.98
C HIS A 295 -16.20 -20.15 10.15
N ASN A 296 -15.65 -20.59 11.27
CA ASN A 296 -16.44 -20.99 12.43
C ASN A 296 -16.77 -19.80 13.35
N PRO A 297 -17.98 -19.75 13.93
CA PRO A 297 -18.36 -18.75 14.92
C PRO A 297 -17.46 -18.67 16.16
N GLU A 298 -16.84 -19.79 16.55
CA GLU A 298 -15.96 -19.86 17.73
C GLU A 298 -14.71 -18.97 17.62
N VAL A 299 -14.26 -18.65 16.40
CA VAL A 299 -13.13 -17.74 16.16
C VAL A 299 -13.35 -16.39 16.85
N PHE A 300 -14.58 -15.89 16.82
CA PHE A 300 -14.93 -14.59 17.38
C PHE A 300 -15.23 -14.64 18.89
N ARG A 301 -15.05 -15.80 19.52
CA ARG A 301 -15.10 -15.99 20.98
C ARG A 301 -13.71 -16.28 21.55
N ASP A 302 -12.68 -16.34 20.71
CA ASP A 302 -11.29 -16.52 21.13
C ASP A 302 -10.63 -15.15 21.43
N PRO A 303 -10.23 -14.87 22.69
CA PRO A 303 -9.60 -13.60 23.05
C PRO A 303 -8.28 -13.34 22.31
N GLN A 304 -7.52 -14.38 21.96
CA GLN A 304 -6.26 -14.26 21.23
C GLN A 304 -6.51 -13.85 19.79
N MET A 305 -7.51 -14.45 19.13
CA MET A 305 -7.89 -14.08 17.77
C MET A 305 -8.52 -12.69 17.69
N LEU A 306 -9.35 -12.29 18.65
CA LEU A 306 -9.91 -10.92 18.65
C LEU A 306 -8.82 -9.85 18.83
N LYS A 307 -7.78 -10.11 19.63
CA LYS A 307 -6.60 -9.22 19.71
C LYS A 307 -5.82 -9.15 18.38
N PHE A 308 -5.72 -10.27 17.67
CA PHE A 308 -5.14 -10.30 16.32
C PHE A 308 -5.96 -9.45 15.34
N TYR A 309 -7.28 -9.63 15.31
CA TYR A 309 -8.17 -8.85 14.44
C TYR A 309 -8.19 -7.37 14.79
N LEU A 310 -8.11 -7.00 16.07
CA LEU A 310 -8.00 -5.60 16.46
C LEU A 310 -6.70 -4.98 15.92
N SER A 311 -5.57 -5.66 16.07
CA SER A 311 -4.28 -5.23 15.50
C SER A 311 -4.37 -5.08 13.98
N ALA A 312 -4.92 -6.08 13.29
CA ALA A 312 -5.12 -6.05 11.84
C ALA A 312 -6.04 -4.90 11.39
N THR A 313 -7.10 -4.64 12.17
CA THR A 313 -8.05 -3.54 11.91
C THR A 313 -7.35 -2.18 12.04
N GLN A 314 -6.58 -1.97 13.11
CA GLN A 314 -5.83 -0.72 13.29
C GLN A 314 -4.73 -0.55 12.23
N PHE A 315 -4.15 -1.64 11.72
CA PHE A 315 -3.25 -1.58 10.58
C PHE A 315 -3.96 -1.13 9.31
N VAL A 316 -5.10 -1.73 8.92
CA VAL A 316 -5.80 -1.30 7.70
C VAL A 316 -6.33 0.14 7.81
N LEU A 317 -6.76 0.56 9.00
CA LEU A 317 -7.16 1.93 9.30
C LEU A 317 -5.98 2.92 9.29
N GLY A 318 -4.75 2.43 9.49
CA GLY A 318 -3.52 3.23 9.43
C GLY A 318 -3.05 3.80 10.78
N ASP A 319 -3.57 3.29 11.90
CA ASP A 319 -3.14 3.69 13.25
C ASP A 319 -2.01 2.83 13.81
N LEU A 320 -1.88 1.57 13.35
CA LEU A 320 -0.80 0.67 13.74
C LEU A 320 0.19 0.51 12.56
N PRO A 321 1.36 1.18 12.59
CA PRO A 321 2.38 1.02 11.55
C PRO A 321 2.90 -0.41 11.51
N ALA A 322 2.96 -0.98 10.31
CA ALA A 322 3.56 -2.28 10.07
C ALA A 322 4.16 -2.32 8.66
N SER A 323 5.36 -2.88 8.52
CA SER A 323 5.98 -3.06 7.22
C SER A 323 5.28 -4.15 6.43
N THR A 324 5.05 -3.91 5.14
CA THR A 324 4.44 -4.88 4.24
C THR A 324 5.43 -5.41 3.20
N ILE A 325 6.74 -5.26 3.41
CA ILE A 325 7.72 -5.80 2.46
C ILE A 325 7.49 -7.32 2.33
N PRO A 326 7.39 -7.85 1.10
CA PRO A 326 7.08 -9.26 0.89
C PRO A 326 8.04 -10.20 1.60
N SER A 327 7.54 -11.34 2.07
CA SER A 327 8.27 -12.27 2.94
C SER A 327 9.56 -12.77 2.30
N ASP A 328 9.53 -13.10 1.01
CA ASP A 328 10.71 -13.62 0.30
C ASP A 328 11.72 -12.51 -0.06
N ARG A 329 11.36 -11.24 0.17
CA ARG A 329 12.25 -10.09 0.03
C ARG A 329 12.88 -9.66 1.36
N LEU A 330 12.58 -10.34 2.46
CA LEU A 330 13.15 -10.03 3.77
C LEU A 330 14.55 -10.62 3.92
N THR A 331 15.54 -9.85 3.47
CA THR A 331 16.93 -10.12 3.80
C THR A 331 17.29 -9.52 5.18
N PRO A 332 18.43 -9.90 5.77
CA PRO A 332 18.94 -9.23 6.98
C PRO A 332 19.14 -7.72 6.82
N THR A 333 19.45 -7.24 5.60
CA THR A 333 19.61 -5.79 5.33
C THR A 333 18.26 -5.09 5.29
N ILE A 334 17.27 -5.65 4.61
CA ILE A 334 15.90 -5.13 4.56
C ILE A 334 15.27 -5.11 5.95
N SER A 335 15.44 -6.18 6.73
CA SER A 335 14.96 -6.23 8.11
C SER A 335 15.61 -5.16 9.01
N ALA A 336 16.86 -4.81 8.75
CA ALA A 336 17.53 -3.71 9.46
C ALA A 336 16.95 -2.34 9.05
N GLN A 337 16.62 -2.15 7.76
CA GLN A 337 15.93 -0.95 7.28
C GLN A 337 14.53 -0.82 7.89
N GLU A 338 13.74 -1.91 7.96
CA GLU A 338 12.43 -1.93 8.62
C GLU A 338 12.53 -1.48 10.09
N LYS A 339 13.53 -1.98 10.82
CA LYS A 339 13.78 -1.58 12.22
C LYS A 339 14.13 -0.10 12.39
N LEU A 340 14.71 0.53 11.36
CA LEU A 340 15.03 1.96 11.33
C LEU A 340 13.87 2.82 10.81
N GLY A 341 12.80 2.22 10.26
CA GLY A 341 11.77 2.95 9.52
C GLY A 341 12.24 3.50 8.18
N TRP A 342 13.41 3.07 7.69
CA TRP A 342 14.05 3.64 6.50
C TRP A 342 13.64 2.94 5.22
N ARG A 343 13.41 3.72 4.16
CA ARG A 343 12.91 3.24 2.87
C ARG A 343 13.87 3.63 1.75
N LEU A 344 14.67 2.69 1.26
CA LEU A 344 15.55 2.90 0.11
C LEU A 344 14.81 2.62 -1.20
N GLY A 345 14.80 3.59 -2.12
CA GLY A 345 14.23 3.42 -3.44
C GLY A 345 15.08 4.05 -4.52
N VAL A 346 14.83 3.70 -5.79
CA VAL A 346 15.45 4.38 -6.93
C VAL A 346 14.77 5.73 -7.13
N THR A 347 15.52 6.82 -7.34
CA THR A 347 14.97 8.02 -7.97
C THR A 347 15.00 7.81 -9.48
N ALA A 348 13.85 7.90 -10.17
CA ALA A 348 13.77 7.59 -11.60
C ALA A 348 14.74 8.39 -12.48
N TYR A 349 15.21 9.56 -12.02
CA TYR A 349 16.22 10.34 -12.73
C TYR A 349 17.52 9.55 -12.98
N THR A 350 17.90 8.61 -12.11
CA THR A 350 19.03 7.67 -12.32
C THR A 350 18.93 6.93 -13.66
N PHE A 351 17.72 6.60 -14.10
CA PHE A 351 17.47 5.85 -15.34
C PHE A 351 16.59 6.64 -16.33
N TYR A 352 16.61 7.98 -16.30
CA TYR A 352 15.71 8.81 -17.12
C TYR A 352 15.88 8.63 -18.64
N ARG A 353 17.02 8.08 -19.08
CA ARG A 353 17.29 7.72 -20.49
C ARG A 353 16.52 6.47 -20.94
N TYR A 354 16.01 5.70 -19.99
CA TYR A 354 15.11 4.58 -20.19
C TYR A 354 13.66 5.01 -19.94
N THR A 355 12.73 4.17 -20.38
CA THR A 355 11.30 4.32 -20.05
C THR A 355 11.03 4.02 -18.57
N LEU A 356 9.86 4.43 -18.07
CA LEU A 356 9.42 4.09 -16.72
C LEU A 356 9.34 2.57 -16.52
N PHE A 357 8.86 1.82 -17.52
CA PHE A 357 8.75 0.36 -17.41
C PHE A 357 10.12 -0.30 -17.25
N GLU A 358 11.12 0.13 -18.02
CA GLU A 358 12.50 -0.34 -17.88
C GLU A 358 13.12 0.11 -16.54
N THR A 359 12.73 1.29 -16.03
CA THR A 359 13.14 1.78 -14.70
C THR A 359 12.59 0.90 -13.58
N ILE A 360 11.33 0.46 -13.69
CA ILE A 360 10.71 -0.49 -12.74
C ILE A 360 11.47 -1.84 -12.78
N GLU A 361 11.77 -2.36 -13.97
CA GLU A 361 12.53 -3.61 -14.13
C GLU A 361 13.95 -3.50 -13.54
N LYS A 362 14.63 -2.38 -13.75
CA LYS A 362 15.95 -2.14 -13.14
C LYS A 362 15.86 -2.04 -11.62
N THR A 363 14.79 -1.44 -11.08
CA THR A 363 14.54 -1.36 -9.63
C THR A 363 14.35 -2.77 -9.03
N GLU A 364 13.58 -3.62 -9.70
CA GLU A 364 13.43 -5.03 -9.35
C GLU A 364 14.76 -5.79 -9.40
N GLN A 365 15.56 -5.60 -10.45
CA GLN A 365 16.90 -6.22 -10.60
C GLN A 365 17.89 -5.80 -9.50
N LEU A 366 17.68 -4.62 -8.89
CA LEU A 366 18.46 -4.15 -7.74
C LEU A 366 17.95 -4.73 -6.41
N GLY A 367 16.82 -5.42 -6.42
CA GLY A 367 16.16 -5.96 -5.22
C GLY A 367 15.56 -4.87 -4.34
N LEU A 368 15.24 -3.70 -4.91
CA LEU A 368 14.71 -2.57 -4.15
C LEU A 368 13.17 -2.57 -4.17
N PRO A 369 12.51 -2.38 -3.02
CA PRO A 369 11.05 -2.40 -2.94
C PRO A 369 10.39 -1.08 -3.35
N TYR A 370 11.16 0.00 -3.54
CA TYR A 370 10.64 1.36 -3.71
C TYR A 370 11.22 2.08 -4.93
N LEU A 371 10.43 2.99 -5.49
CA LEU A 371 10.75 3.85 -6.63
C LEU A 371 10.18 5.26 -6.42
N GLY A 372 10.86 6.28 -6.93
CA GLY A 372 10.34 7.63 -7.12
C GLY A 372 10.11 7.90 -8.61
N GLY A 373 8.94 8.40 -8.99
CA GLY A 373 8.58 8.70 -10.38
C GLY A 373 9.16 10.01 -10.91
N LEU A 374 9.11 10.20 -12.23
CA LEU A 374 9.61 11.38 -12.93
C LEU A 374 8.63 11.83 -14.02
N SER A 375 8.04 13.02 -13.87
CA SER A 375 6.86 13.40 -14.67
C SER A 375 7.10 13.52 -16.18
N PHE A 376 8.34 13.77 -16.60
CA PHE A 376 8.70 13.88 -18.01
C PHE A 376 9.31 12.60 -18.60
N GLN A 377 9.40 11.52 -17.81
CA GLN A 377 9.87 10.23 -18.31
C GLN A 377 8.78 9.56 -19.15
N LYS A 378 9.15 9.05 -20.32
CA LYS A 378 8.24 8.27 -21.18
C LYS A 378 7.86 6.96 -20.48
N VAL A 379 6.57 6.59 -20.50
CA VAL A 379 6.07 5.42 -19.77
C VAL A 379 6.62 4.10 -20.33
N SER A 380 6.43 3.85 -21.63
CA SER A 380 6.91 2.64 -22.32
C SER A 380 6.91 2.84 -23.84
N SER A 381 7.28 1.82 -24.61
CA SER A 381 7.09 1.82 -26.07
C SER A 381 5.61 1.85 -26.48
N ASP A 382 4.73 1.23 -25.68
CA ASP A 382 3.30 1.10 -25.97
C ASP A 382 2.48 2.28 -25.46
N ILE A 383 2.96 2.94 -24.41
CA ILE A 383 2.40 4.18 -23.85
C ILE A 383 3.42 5.29 -24.12
N ASP A 384 3.36 5.85 -25.34
CA ASP A 384 4.24 6.93 -25.80
C ASP A 384 3.82 8.31 -25.26
N LYS A 385 3.77 8.40 -23.93
CA LYS A 385 3.43 9.61 -23.19
C LYS A 385 4.35 9.76 -21.98
N PRO A 386 4.57 10.99 -21.50
CA PRO A 386 5.18 11.23 -20.20
C PRO A 386 4.37 10.64 -19.05
N PHE A 387 5.03 10.35 -17.94
CA PHE A 387 4.40 9.91 -16.69
C PHE A 387 3.77 11.09 -15.94
N ASP A 388 2.73 11.69 -16.50
CA ASP A 388 2.07 12.88 -15.93
C ASP A 388 0.53 12.75 -15.84
N ALA A 389 -0.13 13.82 -15.39
CA ALA A 389 -1.58 13.85 -15.20
C ALA A 389 -2.41 13.70 -16.49
N LYS A 390 -1.79 13.68 -17.69
CA LYS A 390 -2.48 13.52 -18.98
C LYS A 390 -2.70 12.05 -19.38
N LEU A 391 -2.17 11.11 -18.59
CA LEU A 391 -2.45 9.69 -18.75
C LEU A 391 -3.92 9.40 -18.42
N ASN A 392 -4.55 8.53 -19.21
CA ASN A 392 -5.90 8.07 -18.94
C ASN A 392 -5.92 6.92 -17.91
N ASP A 393 -7.11 6.54 -17.44
CA ASP A 393 -7.27 5.53 -16.39
C ASP A 393 -6.71 4.14 -16.77
N ASP A 394 -6.79 3.74 -18.04
CA ASP A 394 -6.25 2.44 -18.50
C ASP A 394 -4.72 2.45 -18.54
N GLU A 395 -4.12 3.57 -18.94
CA GLU A 395 -2.66 3.78 -18.92
C GLU A 395 -2.13 3.79 -17.48
N LEU A 396 -2.81 4.49 -16.57
CA LEU A 396 -2.47 4.48 -15.14
C LEU A 396 -2.59 3.06 -14.57
N LYS A 397 -3.66 2.34 -14.90
CA LYS A 397 -3.84 0.94 -14.49
C LYS A 397 -2.69 0.06 -14.99
N ALA A 398 -2.25 0.20 -16.24
CA ALA A 398 -1.11 -0.56 -16.76
C ALA A 398 0.18 -0.32 -15.96
N ILE A 399 0.45 0.93 -15.57
CA ILE A 399 1.59 1.28 -14.73
C ILE A 399 1.46 0.65 -13.33
N ARG A 400 0.27 0.74 -12.71
CA ARG A 400 0.02 0.12 -11.39
C ARG A 400 0.24 -1.39 -11.40
N LEU A 401 -0.19 -2.07 -12.47
CA LEU A 401 0.01 -3.50 -12.64
C LEU A 401 1.49 -3.85 -12.89
N LYS A 402 2.23 -3.01 -13.64
CA LYS A 402 3.67 -3.20 -13.83
C LYS A 402 4.46 -3.05 -12.52
N LEU A 403 4.07 -2.08 -11.68
CA LEU A 403 4.63 -1.91 -10.33
C LEU A 403 4.32 -3.12 -9.44
N ASP A 404 3.08 -3.61 -9.46
CA ASP A 404 2.63 -4.78 -8.69
C ASP A 404 3.38 -6.05 -9.07
N ASP A 405 3.51 -6.32 -10.37
CA ASP A 405 4.21 -7.48 -10.94
C ASP A 405 5.68 -7.51 -10.49
N ALA A 406 6.34 -6.34 -10.52
CA ALA A 406 7.72 -6.16 -10.04
C ALA A 406 7.86 -6.14 -8.51
N GLY A 407 6.75 -6.12 -7.76
CA GLY A 407 6.73 -5.95 -6.30
C GLY A 407 7.34 -4.62 -5.84
N VAL A 408 7.24 -3.57 -6.65
CA VAL A 408 7.79 -2.23 -6.39
C VAL A 408 6.65 -1.27 -6.06
N ARG A 409 6.84 -0.41 -5.04
CA ARG A 409 5.92 0.67 -4.72
C ARG A 409 6.51 2.03 -5.07
N MET A 410 5.72 2.86 -5.74
CA MET A 410 6.09 4.25 -6.01
C MET A 410 5.75 5.12 -4.80
N LEU A 411 6.76 5.63 -4.10
CA LEU A 411 6.57 6.46 -2.90
C LEU A 411 6.50 7.94 -3.21
N THR A 412 7.38 8.39 -4.09
CA THR A 412 7.53 9.81 -4.45
C THR A 412 7.34 10.00 -5.94
N SER A 413 7.10 11.23 -6.38
CA SER A 413 7.13 11.58 -7.80
C SER A 413 7.63 13.00 -7.99
N PHE A 414 8.72 13.16 -8.74
CA PHE A 414 9.18 14.47 -9.18
C PHE A 414 8.23 14.99 -10.26
N TYR A 415 7.63 16.14 -10.01
CA TYR A 415 6.70 16.81 -10.91
C TYR A 415 7.25 18.18 -11.29
N ALA A 416 7.71 18.29 -12.53
CA ALA A 416 8.51 19.44 -12.99
C ALA A 416 7.82 20.80 -12.78
N LYS A 417 6.49 20.86 -12.88
CA LYS A 417 5.72 22.06 -12.58
C LYS A 417 4.34 21.68 -12.09
N ILE A 418 4.06 21.97 -10.82
CA ILE A 418 2.69 21.97 -10.29
C ILE A 418 2.09 23.34 -10.61
N PRO A 419 1.00 23.43 -11.39
CA PRO A 419 0.33 24.72 -11.63
C PRO A 419 -0.18 25.33 -10.32
N GLY A 420 -0.10 26.65 -10.19
CA GLY A 420 -0.50 27.37 -8.97
C GLY A 420 -1.99 27.71 -8.88
N ASP A 421 -2.78 27.33 -9.88
CA ASP A 421 -4.23 27.50 -9.91
C ASP A 421 -4.97 26.22 -9.48
N GLU A 422 -6.26 26.36 -9.13
CA GLU A 422 -7.06 25.28 -8.57
C GLU A 422 -7.25 24.10 -9.53
N GLU A 423 -7.44 24.37 -10.82
CA GLU A 423 -7.68 23.33 -11.83
C GLU A 423 -6.41 22.50 -12.04
N GLY A 424 -5.27 23.16 -12.26
CA GLY A 424 -4.00 22.47 -12.47
C GLY A 424 -3.48 21.76 -11.22
N CYS A 425 -3.67 22.30 -10.01
CA CYS A 425 -3.41 21.56 -8.78
C CYS A 425 -4.26 20.30 -8.70
N ARG A 426 -5.57 20.40 -8.99
CA ARG A 426 -6.49 19.25 -8.93
C ARG A 426 -6.08 18.14 -9.88
N GLU A 427 -5.66 18.46 -11.10
CA GLU A 427 -5.16 17.47 -12.06
C GLU A 427 -3.95 16.70 -11.52
N VAL A 428 -2.94 17.42 -11.00
CA VAL A 428 -1.71 16.80 -10.49
C VAL A 428 -1.96 15.96 -9.24
N PHE A 429 -2.77 16.46 -8.31
CA PHE A 429 -3.05 15.74 -7.06
C PHE A 429 -4.00 14.54 -7.28
N GLU A 430 -4.97 14.62 -8.19
CA GLU A 430 -5.75 13.43 -8.59
C GLU A 430 -4.87 12.37 -9.26
N PHE A 431 -3.93 12.77 -10.11
CA PHE A 431 -2.94 11.86 -10.67
C PHE A 431 -2.09 11.20 -9.59
N ALA A 432 -1.54 11.98 -8.65
CA ALA A 432 -0.72 11.48 -7.55
C ALA A 432 -1.50 10.50 -6.66
N ARG A 433 -2.76 10.86 -6.32
CA ARG A 433 -3.69 10.00 -5.57
C ARG A 433 -3.94 8.68 -6.31
N LYS A 434 -4.23 8.75 -7.61
CA LYS A 434 -4.41 7.57 -8.46
C LYS A 434 -3.14 6.73 -8.52
N MET A 435 -1.96 7.31 -8.52
CA MET A 435 -0.70 6.55 -8.54
C MET A 435 -0.20 6.13 -7.15
N GLY A 436 -0.94 6.43 -6.08
CA GLY A 436 -0.55 6.05 -4.72
C GLY A 436 0.75 6.72 -4.27
N VAL A 437 1.03 7.92 -4.78
CA VAL A 437 2.20 8.72 -4.39
C VAL A 437 1.96 9.31 -3.00
N GLU A 438 2.93 9.18 -2.11
CA GLU A 438 2.90 9.74 -0.75
C GLU A 438 3.43 11.18 -0.71
N THR A 439 4.33 11.54 -1.64
CA THR A 439 4.98 12.86 -1.70
C THR A 439 5.30 13.28 -3.12
N LEU A 440 4.82 14.46 -3.51
CA LEU A 440 5.24 15.15 -4.73
C LEU A 440 6.54 15.92 -4.44
N ILE A 441 7.48 15.86 -5.37
CA ILE A 441 8.73 16.61 -5.32
C ILE A 441 8.65 17.68 -6.41
N SER A 442 8.84 18.96 -6.08
CA SER A 442 8.76 20.06 -7.04
C SER A 442 9.50 21.31 -6.56
N GLU A 443 9.62 22.31 -7.43
CA GLU A 443 10.14 23.64 -7.13
C GLU A 443 9.13 24.71 -7.55
N PRO A 444 8.00 24.81 -6.83
CA PRO A 444 6.95 25.73 -7.23
C PRO A 444 7.39 27.19 -7.06
N PRO A 445 6.84 28.14 -7.83
CA PRO A 445 6.91 29.56 -7.50
C PRO A 445 6.33 29.83 -6.10
N LEU A 446 6.85 30.83 -5.39
CA LEU A 446 6.44 31.13 -4.02
C LEU A 446 4.94 31.45 -3.92
N GLU A 447 4.40 32.15 -4.92
CA GLU A 447 2.99 32.52 -5.02
C GLU A 447 2.04 31.32 -5.21
N SER A 448 2.57 30.17 -5.65
CA SER A 448 1.77 28.95 -5.84
C SER A 448 1.64 28.11 -4.56
N LEU A 449 2.51 28.33 -3.57
CA LEU A 449 2.63 27.44 -2.41
C LEU A 449 1.34 27.37 -1.58
N ASP A 450 0.61 28.47 -1.43
CA ASP A 450 -0.63 28.49 -0.64
C ASP A 450 -1.74 27.64 -1.30
N MET A 451 -1.81 27.65 -2.63
CA MET A 451 -2.73 26.77 -3.36
C MET A 451 -2.29 25.30 -3.22
N ILE A 452 -1.01 25.02 -3.42
CA ILE A 452 -0.47 23.66 -3.36
C ILE A 452 -0.66 23.07 -1.95
N GLU A 453 -0.42 23.85 -0.91
CA GLU A 453 -0.60 23.44 0.50
C GLU A 453 -2.04 23.03 0.81
N ARG A 454 -3.03 23.79 0.31
CA ARG A 454 -4.45 23.40 0.42
C ARG A 454 -4.75 22.06 -0.23
N PHE A 455 -4.11 21.76 -1.36
CA PHE A 455 -4.26 20.47 -2.04
C PHE A 455 -3.50 19.35 -1.33
N CYS A 456 -2.33 19.64 -0.75
CA CYS A 456 -1.63 18.70 0.10
C CYS A 456 -2.51 18.20 1.26
N GLU A 457 -3.17 19.13 1.97
CA GLU A 457 -4.11 18.80 3.04
C GLU A 457 -5.33 18.02 2.53
N ALA A 458 -5.94 18.46 1.42
CA ALA A 458 -7.15 17.85 0.88
C ALA A 458 -6.94 16.41 0.36
N TYR A 459 -5.73 16.10 -0.11
CA TYR A 459 -5.38 14.81 -0.69
C TYR A 459 -4.55 13.92 0.24
N ASP A 460 -4.08 14.45 1.37
CA ASP A 460 -3.10 13.79 2.25
C ASP A 460 -1.88 13.33 1.44
N ILE A 461 -1.27 14.28 0.71
CA ILE A 461 -0.07 14.09 -0.12
C ILE A 461 0.88 15.25 0.17
N ASP A 462 2.12 14.95 0.56
CA ASP A 462 3.07 16.00 0.92
C ASP A 462 3.70 16.64 -0.32
N LEU A 463 4.17 17.88 -0.15
CA LEU A 463 5.13 18.51 -1.04
C LEU A 463 6.51 18.49 -0.37
N ALA A 464 7.51 17.94 -1.06
CA ALA A 464 8.91 18.11 -0.73
C ALA A 464 9.55 19.07 -1.73
N ILE A 465 9.94 20.26 -1.26
CA ILE A 465 10.57 21.31 -2.07
C ILE A 465 11.99 20.88 -2.40
N HIS A 466 12.30 20.78 -3.69
CA HIS A 466 13.60 20.37 -4.20
C HIS A 466 14.59 21.55 -4.29
N ASN A 467 15.88 21.24 -4.25
CA ASN A 467 16.95 22.22 -4.41
C ASN A 467 17.84 21.90 -5.63
N HIS A 468 18.07 22.88 -6.49
CA HIS A 468 19.23 22.93 -7.38
C HIS A 468 20.25 23.95 -6.84
N ASP A 469 21.20 24.36 -7.68
CA ASP A 469 22.11 25.47 -7.40
C ASP A 469 21.38 26.81 -7.18
N GLN A 470 22.09 27.81 -6.67
CA GLN A 470 21.53 29.13 -6.38
C GLN A 470 20.91 29.84 -7.59
N LYS A 471 21.36 29.52 -8.81
CA LYS A 471 20.83 30.16 -10.03
C LYS A 471 19.50 29.51 -10.45
N ALA A 472 19.41 28.19 -10.38
CA ALA A 472 18.22 27.44 -10.73
C ALA A 472 17.13 27.53 -9.64
N SER A 473 17.51 27.50 -8.36
CA SER A 473 16.59 27.52 -7.22
C SER A 473 16.90 28.66 -6.24
N PRO A 474 16.78 29.94 -6.65
CA PRO A 474 17.22 31.09 -5.84
C PRO A 474 16.57 31.18 -4.45
N HIS A 475 15.39 30.58 -4.27
CA HIS A 475 14.67 30.55 -3.00
C HIS A 475 14.89 29.28 -2.18
N TYR A 476 15.43 28.20 -2.77
CA TYR A 476 15.44 26.85 -2.16
C TYR A 476 16.84 26.20 -2.10
N TRP A 477 17.86 26.81 -2.72
CA TRP A 477 19.17 26.23 -2.93
C TRP A 477 19.94 25.82 -1.66
N SER A 478 19.65 26.45 -0.51
CA SER A 478 20.32 26.14 0.78
C SER A 478 19.32 25.71 1.86
N PRO A 479 19.78 24.97 2.89
CA PRO A 479 18.96 24.59 4.04
C PRO A 479 18.25 25.76 4.71
N GLU A 480 18.93 26.89 4.91
CA GLU A 480 18.35 28.09 5.52
C GLU A 480 17.32 28.74 4.59
N ALA A 481 17.61 28.81 3.28
CA ALA A 481 16.73 29.42 2.31
C ALA A 481 15.39 28.67 2.22
N VAL A 482 15.43 27.34 2.08
CA VAL A 482 14.20 26.53 2.03
C VAL A 482 13.45 26.54 3.36
N MET A 483 14.16 26.54 4.51
CA MET A 483 13.49 26.61 5.81
C MET A 483 12.80 27.95 6.06
N ASN A 484 13.33 29.07 5.54
CA ASN A 484 12.62 30.35 5.56
C ASN A 484 11.32 30.32 4.76
N VAL A 485 11.25 29.50 3.71
CA VAL A 485 10.02 29.31 2.90
C VAL A 485 9.03 28.39 3.63
N CYS A 486 9.52 27.39 4.36
CA CYS A 486 8.70 26.49 5.17
C CYS A 486 8.20 27.15 6.47
N ASP A 487 8.75 28.29 6.88
CA ASP A 487 8.32 29.00 8.08
C ASP A 487 6.85 29.42 7.96
N GLY A 488 6.07 29.17 9.01
CA GLY A 488 4.62 29.40 9.03
C GLY A 488 3.76 28.42 8.22
N ARG A 489 4.35 27.47 7.46
CA ARG A 489 3.59 26.47 6.69
C ARG A 489 3.20 25.24 7.51
N GLY A 490 2.12 24.60 7.11
CA GLY A 490 1.60 23.37 7.66
C GLY A 490 2.55 22.17 7.54
N PRO A 491 2.14 21.02 8.10
CA PRO A 491 2.98 19.84 8.21
C PRO A 491 3.17 19.10 6.87
N HIS A 492 2.43 19.43 5.82
CA HIS A 492 2.55 18.78 4.52
C HIS A 492 3.59 19.44 3.58
N ILE A 493 4.22 20.54 4.01
CA ILE A 493 5.28 21.21 3.25
C ILE A 493 6.63 20.93 3.90
N GLY A 494 7.51 20.24 3.18
CA GLY A 494 8.85 19.88 3.62
C GLY A 494 9.88 20.00 2.52
N VAL A 495 11.01 19.34 2.71
CA VAL A 495 12.21 19.47 1.89
C VAL A 495 12.56 18.14 1.24
N CYS A 496 12.89 18.19 -0.05
CA CYS A 496 13.63 17.15 -0.75
C CYS A 496 15.09 17.60 -0.84
N ALA A 497 15.95 17.00 -0.03
CA ALA A 497 17.37 17.32 -0.04
C ALA A 497 18.06 16.60 -1.20
N ASP A 498 18.38 17.34 -2.27
CA ASP A 498 19.39 16.90 -3.23
C ASP A 498 20.77 17.21 -2.65
N VAL A 499 21.40 16.14 -2.16
CA VAL A 499 22.71 16.21 -1.51
C VAL A 499 23.81 16.58 -2.52
N GLY A 500 23.64 16.22 -3.80
CA GLY A 500 24.59 16.52 -4.85
C GLY A 500 24.71 18.04 -5.08
N TYR A 501 23.59 18.75 -5.22
CA TYR A 501 23.60 20.21 -5.37
C TYR A 501 24.16 20.94 -4.17
N TRP A 502 23.87 20.47 -2.94
CA TRP A 502 24.49 21.03 -1.74
C TRP A 502 26.01 20.87 -1.74
N LEU A 503 26.51 19.67 -2.04
CA LEU A 503 27.94 19.41 -2.09
C LEU A 503 28.64 20.27 -3.15
N ARG A 504 28.06 20.40 -4.36
CA ARG A 504 28.58 21.29 -5.43
C ARG A 504 28.56 22.76 -5.03
N SER A 505 27.64 23.16 -4.15
CA SER A 505 27.51 24.52 -3.62
C SER A 505 28.33 24.77 -2.34
N GLY A 506 29.15 23.80 -1.90
CA GLY A 506 29.98 23.93 -0.70
C GLY A 506 29.19 23.85 0.62
N ILE A 507 27.96 23.36 0.58
CA ILE A 507 27.10 23.16 1.75
C ILE A 507 27.41 21.78 2.36
N ASP A 508 27.65 21.71 3.67
CA ASP A 508 27.85 20.45 4.39
C ASP A 508 26.49 19.77 4.66
N PRO A 509 26.21 18.60 4.03
CA PRO A 509 24.93 17.91 4.23
C PRO A 509 24.71 17.47 5.68
N VAL A 510 25.77 17.19 6.44
CA VAL A 510 25.65 16.80 7.85
C VAL A 510 25.13 17.96 8.69
N ALA A 511 25.61 19.18 8.43
CA ALA A 511 25.11 20.37 9.09
C ALA A 511 23.67 20.69 8.67
N ALA A 512 23.33 20.48 7.40
CA ALA A 512 21.99 20.69 6.86
C ALA A 512 20.90 19.89 7.59
N VAL A 513 21.20 18.65 8.03
CA VAL A 513 20.25 17.83 8.81
C VAL A 513 19.78 18.58 10.07
N LYS A 514 20.69 19.24 10.77
CA LYS A 514 20.36 20.01 11.99
C LYS A 514 19.48 21.23 11.67
N THR A 515 19.68 21.86 10.52
CA THR A 515 18.88 23.02 10.10
C THR A 515 17.45 22.62 9.72
N ILE A 516 17.28 21.48 9.02
CA ILE A 516 15.99 21.07 8.45
C ILE A 516 15.18 20.19 9.42
N GLY A 517 15.84 19.29 10.14
CA GLY A 517 15.19 18.38 11.10
C GLY A 517 14.05 17.56 10.49
N SER A 518 12.89 17.55 11.17
CA SER A 518 11.73 16.76 10.78
C SER A 518 11.04 17.20 9.49
N ARG A 519 11.39 18.37 8.92
CA ARG A 519 10.89 18.79 7.61
C ARG A 519 11.62 18.13 6.44
N LEU A 520 12.63 17.28 6.71
CA LEU A 520 13.31 16.53 5.66
C LEU A 520 12.47 15.30 5.26
N PHE A 521 11.66 15.46 4.20
CA PHE A 521 10.73 14.42 3.77
C PHE A 521 11.36 13.42 2.81
N VAL A 522 12.26 13.89 1.95
CA VAL A 522 12.92 13.04 0.95
C VAL A 522 14.40 13.42 0.88
N VAL A 523 15.26 12.44 0.65
CA VAL A 523 16.67 12.65 0.35
C VAL A 523 16.93 12.10 -1.05
N GLN A 524 17.38 12.91 -2.00
CA GLN A 524 18.08 12.43 -3.20
C GLN A 524 19.56 12.37 -2.87
N LEU A 525 20.03 11.14 -2.63
CA LEU A 525 21.35 10.91 -2.06
C LEU A 525 22.38 10.75 -3.17
N HIS A 526 23.44 11.54 -3.07
CA HIS A 526 24.60 11.50 -3.95
C HIS A 526 25.87 11.35 -3.12
N ASP A 527 26.96 10.96 -3.78
CA ASP A 527 28.33 11.17 -3.30
C ASP A 527 29.17 11.59 -4.51
N LEU A 528 30.09 12.55 -4.31
CA LEU A 528 30.80 13.20 -5.40
C LEU A 528 32.30 12.94 -5.32
N ASP A 529 32.97 12.82 -6.47
CA ASP A 529 34.42 12.69 -6.56
C ASP A 529 35.15 13.94 -5.98
N ALA A 530 34.59 15.13 -6.21
CA ALA A 530 35.11 16.40 -5.74
C ALA A 530 33.99 17.36 -5.29
N LEU A 531 34.28 18.18 -4.27
CA LEU A 531 33.37 19.21 -3.75
C LEU A 531 33.50 20.51 -4.55
N THR A 532 33.21 20.43 -5.84
CA THR A 532 33.28 21.56 -6.79
C THR A 532 32.04 21.58 -7.66
N SER A 533 31.80 22.66 -8.42
CA SER A 533 30.67 22.74 -9.35
C SER A 533 30.68 21.63 -10.42
N GLU A 534 31.86 21.11 -10.75
CA GLU A 534 32.07 20.07 -11.76
C GLU A 534 32.11 18.65 -11.18
N GLY A 535 31.93 18.50 -9.87
CA GLY A 535 31.95 17.19 -9.22
C GLY A 535 30.85 16.27 -9.76
N HIS A 536 31.23 15.05 -10.13
CA HIS A 536 30.32 14.05 -10.67
C HIS A 536 30.07 12.93 -9.66
N ASP A 537 28.98 12.20 -9.87
CA ASP A 537 28.59 11.14 -8.95
C ASP A 537 29.58 9.97 -8.99
N VAL A 538 29.86 9.44 -7.80
CA VAL A 538 30.64 8.23 -7.55
C VAL A 538 29.89 7.33 -6.57
N PRO A 539 30.21 6.02 -6.50
CA PRO A 539 29.58 5.13 -5.54
C PRO A 539 29.60 5.69 -4.12
N TRP A 540 28.46 5.62 -3.42
CA TRP A 540 28.34 6.18 -2.08
C TRP A 540 29.39 5.62 -1.11
N GLY A 541 30.02 6.53 -0.36
CA GLY A 541 31.09 6.21 0.57
C GLY A 541 32.50 6.21 -0.05
N SER A 542 32.61 6.36 -1.38
CA SER A 542 33.90 6.50 -2.07
C SER A 542 34.27 7.95 -2.39
N GLY A 543 33.32 8.87 -2.29
CA GLY A 543 33.51 10.28 -2.61
C GLY A 543 33.86 11.16 -1.40
N ALA A 544 33.84 12.47 -1.64
CA ALA A 544 34.13 13.51 -0.67
C ALA A 544 32.89 13.97 0.13
N GLY A 545 31.70 13.42 -0.15
CA GLY A 545 30.40 13.89 0.34
C GLY A 545 30.03 13.51 1.78
N LYS A 546 30.91 12.79 2.51
CA LYS A 546 30.69 12.34 3.89
C LYS A 546 29.38 11.56 4.10
N THR A 547 28.91 10.82 3.08
CA THR A 547 27.59 10.15 3.06
C THR A 547 27.31 9.29 4.30
N LYS A 548 28.32 8.58 4.84
CA LYS A 548 28.14 7.78 6.06
C LYS A 548 27.84 8.64 7.30
N ALA A 549 28.52 9.78 7.42
CA ALA A 549 28.31 10.71 8.53
C ALA A 549 26.92 11.35 8.45
N PHE A 550 26.46 11.67 7.23
CA PHE A 550 25.12 12.17 6.98
C PHE A 550 24.03 11.18 7.43
N LEU A 551 24.13 9.90 7.04
CA LEU A 551 23.20 8.86 7.48
C LEU A 551 23.22 8.67 9.01
N LYS A 552 24.41 8.67 9.62
CA LYS A 552 24.54 8.59 11.09
C LYS A 552 23.88 9.77 11.80
N GLU A 553 23.98 10.96 11.23
CA GLU A 553 23.38 12.17 11.80
C GLU A 553 21.86 12.15 11.71
N LEU A 554 21.29 11.70 10.58
CA LEU A 554 19.85 11.48 10.46
C LEU A 554 19.33 10.52 11.53
N HIS A 555 20.00 9.36 11.69
CA HIS A 555 19.63 8.40 12.71
C HIS A 555 19.75 8.99 14.13
N ARG A 556 20.83 9.72 14.41
CA ARG A 556 21.07 10.36 15.72
C ARG A 556 19.97 11.37 16.08
N GLN A 557 19.44 12.10 15.09
CA GLN A 557 18.37 13.07 15.27
C GLN A 557 16.96 12.46 15.19
N GLY A 558 16.83 11.17 14.87
CA GLY A 558 15.52 10.52 14.68
C GLY A 558 14.76 11.05 13.45
N VAL A 559 15.48 11.54 12.43
CA VAL A 559 14.87 12.00 11.18
C VAL A 559 14.62 10.80 10.30
N GLU A 560 13.36 10.63 9.89
CA GLU A 560 12.88 9.49 9.09
C GLU A 560 12.28 10.01 7.77
N PRO A 561 13.11 10.28 6.75
CA PRO A 561 12.61 10.61 5.43
C PRO A 561 11.69 9.51 4.90
N LYS A 562 10.62 9.90 4.20
CA LYS A 562 9.72 8.95 3.53
C LYS A 562 10.44 8.07 2.52
N MET A 563 11.49 8.60 1.91
CA MET A 563 12.35 7.85 1.00
C MET A 563 13.77 8.41 0.99
N PHE A 564 14.73 7.48 1.06
CA PHE A 564 16.09 7.69 0.58
C PHE A 564 16.10 7.32 -0.90
N GLY A 565 16.07 8.33 -1.75
CA GLY A 565 16.15 8.22 -3.19
C GLY A 565 17.58 8.02 -3.66
N LEU A 566 17.84 6.89 -4.32
CA LEU A 566 19.07 6.63 -5.02
C LEU A 566 19.04 7.40 -6.34
N GLU A 567 19.74 8.53 -6.34
CA GLU A 567 19.99 9.29 -7.56
C GLU A 567 21.47 9.20 -7.93
N TYR A 568 21.73 8.61 -9.10
CA TYR A 568 23.08 8.44 -9.63
C TYR A 568 23.17 9.06 -11.02
N SER A 569 23.69 10.28 -11.07
CA SER A 569 23.69 11.19 -12.19
C SER A 569 24.98 11.16 -13.00
N TYR A 570 25.53 9.96 -13.23
CA TYR A 570 26.73 9.72 -14.01
C TYR A 570 26.65 8.38 -14.75
N ASP A 571 27.31 8.28 -15.90
CA ASP A 571 27.32 7.07 -16.77
C ASP A 571 25.93 6.46 -17.07
N TRP A 572 25.02 7.29 -17.58
CA TRP A 572 23.57 7.03 -17.67
C TRP A 572 23.11 5.70 -18.30
N TYR A 573 23.93 5.06 -19.13
CA TYR A 573 23.57 3.80 -19.81
C TYR A 573 24.17 2.57 -19.13
N ASP A 574 25.31 2.73 -18.44
CA ASP A 574 26.09 1.61 -17.91
C ASP A 574 26.30 1.69 -16.39
N SER A 575 25.63 2.61 -15.67
CA SER A 575 25.78 2.87 -14.22
C SER A 575 25.30 1.79 -13.24
N ILE A 576 24.73 0.67 -13.71
CA ILE A 576 24.22 -0.39 -12.82
C ILE A 576 25.28 -0.95 -11.84
N PRO A 577 26.55 -1.19 -12.23
CA PRO A 577 27.59 -1.65 -11.31
C PRO A 577 27.85 -0.67 -10.14
N GLU A 578 27.85 0.63 -10.41
CA GLU A 578 28.04 1.72 -9.45
C GLU A 578 26.78 1.88 -8.57
N VAL A 579 25.60 1.85 -9.16
CA VAL A 579 24.32 1.86 -8.41
C VAL A 579 24.25 0.68 -7.44
N LYS A 580 24.71 -0.52 -7.84
CA LYS A 580 24.81 -1.68 -6.94
C LYS A 580 25.80 -1.45 -5.80
N GLN A 581 26.86 -0.66 -5.98
CA GLN A 581 27.77 -0.27 -4.90
C GLN A 581 27.07 0.66 -3.90
N CYS A 582 26.30 1.64 -4.38
CA CYS A 582 25.49 2.52 -3.54
C CYS A 582 24.51 1.73 -2.65
N VAL A 583 23.79 0.77 -3.25
CA VAL A 583 22.87 -0.12 -2.51
C VAL A 583 23.61 -0.93 -1.44
N ARG A 584 24.80 -1.49 -1.75
CA ARG A 584 25.62 -2.21 -0.76
C ARG A 584 26.04 -1.29 0.40
N PHE A 585 26.54 -0.10 0.09
CA PHE A 585 26.95 0.87 1.09
C PHE A 585 25.79 1.25 2.05
N PHE A 586 24.61 1.51 1.51
CA PHE A 586 23.43 1.83 2.32
C PHE A 586 23.04 0.64 3.21
N ASN A 587 22.97 -0.56 2.64
CA ASN A 587 22.67 -1.80 3.36
C ASN A 587 23.63 -2.06 4.53
N GLU A 588 24.93 -1.91 4.32
CA GLU A 588 25.95 -2.08 5.36
C GLU A 588 25.77 -1.05 6.48
N THR A 589 25.50 0.21 6.10
CA THR A 589 25.29 1.30 7.06
C THR A 589 24.02 1.08 7.89
N THR A 590 22.90 0.67 7.29
CA THR A 590 21.66 0.40 8.03
C THR A 590 21.78 -0.81 8.94
N GLN A 591 22.53 -1.84 8.54
CA GLN A 591 22.83 -2.97 9.43
C GLN A 591 23.67 -2.56 10.64
N GLU A 592 24.69 -1.71 10.44
CA GLU A 592 25.49 -1.15 11.54
C GLU A 592 24.59 -0.40 12.53
N LEU A 593 23.75 0.50 12.03
CA LEU A 593 22.85 1.32 12.85
C LEU A 593 21.81 0.49 13.61
N ALA A 594 21.17 -0.48 12.94
CA ALA A 594 20.16 -1.33 13.59
C ALA A 594 20.75 -2.18 14.73
N ARG A 595 22.01 -2.63 14.63
CA ARG A 595 22.69 -3.35 15.71
C ARG A 595 22.92 -2.48 16.95
N MET A 596 23.17 -1.18 16.77
CA MET A 596 23.34 -0.23 17.88
C MET A 596 22.05 -0.05 18.69
N ILE A 597 20.89 -0.13 18.04
CA ILE A 597 19.58 -0.11 18.72
C ILE A 597 19.44 -1.34 19.62
N SER A 598 19.70 -2.53 19.07
CA SER A 598 19.58 -3.79 19.81
C SER A 598 20.49 -3.87 21.04
N GLN A 599 21.69 -3.27 20.99
CA GLN A 599 22.59 -3.23 22.14
C GLN A 599 22.09 -2.31 23.26
N ARG A 600 21.48 -1.17 22.92
CA ARG A 600 20.92 -0.22 23.91
C ARG A 600 19.65 -0.73 24.60
N THR A 601 18.90 -1.64 23.98
CA THR A 601 17.70 -2.24 24.60
C THR A 601 18.05 -3.36 25.59
N LEU A 602 19.29 -3.87 25.57
CA LEU A 602 19.78 -4.94 26.44
C LEU A 602 20.53 -4.41 27.68
N GLU A 603 20.93 -3.13 27.67
CA GLU A 603 21.49 -2.37 28.80
C GLU A 603 20.39 -1.63 29.55
#